data_AF-A0A6P5LVX1-F1
#
_entry.id   AF-A0A6P5LVX1-F1
#
_cell.length_a   1.000
_cell.length_b   1.000
_cell.length_c   1.000
_cell.angle_alpha   90.00
_cell.angle_beta   90.00
_cell.angle_gamma   90.00
#
_symmetry.space_group_name_H-M   'P 1'
#
loop_
_entity.id
_entity.type
_entity.pdbx_description
1 polymer ?
#
loop_
_entity_poly.entity_id
_entity_poly.type
_entity_poly.pdbx_seq_one_letter_code
_entity_poly.pdbx_strand_id
1 'polypeptide(L)'
;MCGDCVEKEYPNRGNTCLENGSFLLNYIGCAMCNKRDFMLIANKSMKEEDGEEIVTYDHVCKNCHHIVARHEYTFSVMDDYQVLFSLTMTFLRYGVQN
;
A
#
# COMPACT_ATOMS: atom_id res chain seq x y z
N MET A 1 -7.87 2.79 -1.94
CA MET A 1 -8.07 2.02 -0.69
C MET A 1 -9.55 1.68 -0.65
N CYS A 2 -9.96 0.59 -0.01
CA CYS A 2 -11.36 0.45 0.37
C CYS A 2 -11.65 1.47 1.47
N GLY A 3 -12.40 2.53 1.13
CA GLY A 3 -12.72 3.64 2.04
C GLY A 3 -13.42 3.18 3.32
N ASP A 4 -14.19 2.09 3.24
CA ASP A 4 -14.86 1.51 4.41
C ASP A 4 -13.92 0.67 5.29
N CYS A 5 -12.73 0.32 4.79
CA CYS A 5 -11.73 -0.44 5.57
C CYS A 5 -10.69 0.43 6.27
N VAL A 6 -10.59 1.71 5.90
CA VAL A 6 -9.56 2.63 6.38
C VAL A 6 -10.16 3.90 6.96
N GLU A 7 -9.51 4.53 7.93
CA GLU A 7 -9.99 5.78 8.53
C GLU A 7 -9.88 6.95 7.55
N LYS A 8 -8.75 7.04 6.86
CA LYS A 8 -8.47 8.10 5.89
C LYS A 8 -7.85 7.51 4.63
N GLU A 9 -8.36 7.92 3.48
CA GLU A 9 -7.66 7.68 2.22
C GLU A 9 -6.42 8.57 2.14
N TYR A 10 -5.28 8.01 1.73
CA TYR A 10 -4.00 8.74 1.60
C TYR A 10 -3.55 9.44 2.91
N PRO A 11 -3.39 8.71 4.02
CA PRO A 11 -2.87 9.32 5.24
C PRO A 11 -1.42 9.79 5.00
N ASN A 12 -1.11 11.02 5.40
CA ASN A 12 0.26 11.51 5.41
C ASN A 12 1.06 10.71 6.45
N ARG A 13 2.17 10.09 6.03
CA ARG A 13 3.05 9.28 6.89
C ARG A 13 4.45 9.89 7.08
N GLY A 14 4.62 11.17 6.77
CA GLY A 14 5.92 11.82 6.72
C GLY A 14 6.86 11.09 5.77
N ASN A 15 8.05 10.72 6.27
CA ASN A 15 9.10 10.06 5.50
C ASN A 15 9.14 8.54 5.71
N THR A 16 8.15 7.94 6.36
CA THR A 16 8.14 6.48 6.61
C THR A 16 7.69 5.72 5.38
N CYS A 17 8.64 5.07 4.70
CA CYS A 17 8.38 4.05 3.70
C CYS A 17 8.61 2.66 4.29
N LEU A 18 7.64 1.76 4.12
CA LEU A 18 7.76 0.37 4.53
C LEU A 18 7.86 -0.50 3.28
N GLU A 19 9.06 -1.03 3.03
CA GLU A 19 9.30 -2.05 2.01
C GLU A 19 8.44 -3.31 2.21
N ASN A 20 8.11 -3.56 3.48
CA ASN A 20 7.31 -4.66 3.98
C ASN A 20 6.50 -4.14 5.19
N GLY A 21 5.17 -4.27 5.16
CA GLY A 21 4.33 -3.96 6.32
C GLY A 21 3.05 -3.23 5.95
N SER A 22 2.20 -3.02 6.94
CA SER A 22 0.92 -2.34 6.80
C SER A 22 0.78 -1.24 7.85
N PHE A 23 0.15 -0.12 7.49
CA PHE A 23 -0.12 0.94 8.45
C PHE A 23 -1.41 0.67 9.20
N LEU A 24 -1.27 -0.17 10.22
CA LEU A 24 -2.39 -0.66 11.02
C LEU A 24 -3.14 0.47 11.75
N LEU A 25 -2.48 1.61 12.01
CA LEU A 25 -3.12 2.77 12.63
C LEU A 25 -4.28 3.32 11.80
N ASN A 26 -4.18 3.29 10.47
CA ASN A 26 -5.24 3.75 9.56
C ASN A 26 -6.25 2.65 9.21
N TYR A 27 -6.06 1.42 9.71
CA TYR A 27 -6.93 0.29 9.42
C TYR A 27 -7.97 0.10 10.53
N ILE A 28 -9.22 0.41 10.20
CA ILE A 28 -10.35 0.34 11.14
C ILE A 28 -11.00 -1.04 11.18
N GLY A 29 -10.76 -1.88 10.16
CA GLY A 29 -11.29 -3.24 10.04
C GLY A 29 -11.77 -3.52 8.62
N CYS A 30 -11.90 -4.78 8.23
CA CYS A 30 -12.36 -5.10 6.89
C CYS A 30 -13.88 -4.96 6.79
N ALA A 31 -14.38 -4.05 5.95
CA ALA A 31 -15.81 -3.85 5.73
C ALA A 31 -16.51 -5.08 5.11
N MET A 32 -15.79 -5.92 4.36
CA MET A 32 -16.36 -7.10 3.73
C MET A 32 -16.67 -8.24 4.72
N CYS A 33 -15.88 -8.41 5.79
CA CYS A 33 -16.05 -9.51 6.73
C CYS A 33 -16.16 -9.08 8.19
N ASN A 34 -16.14 -7.77 8.46
CA ASN A 34 -16.19 -7.15 9.79
C ASN A 34 -15.12 -7.64 10.77
N LYS A 35 -13.99 -8.14 10.27
CA LYS A 35 -12.86 -8.60 11.09
C LYS A 35 -11.76 -7.55 11.08
N ARG A 36 -11.17 -7.33 12.26
CA ARG A 36 -10.01 -6.45 12.45
C ARG A 36 -8.79 -7.28 12.87
N ASP A 37 -8.36 -8.15 11.97
CA ASP A 37 -7.11 -8.91 12.09
C ASP A 37 -6.00 -8.30 11.22
N PHE A 38 -4.80 -8.84 11.32
CA PHE A 38 -3.67 -8.48 10.48
C PHE A 38 -3.96 -8.67 8.99
N MET A 39 -3.39 -7.80 8.16
CA MET A 39 -3.43 -7.90 6.70
C MET A 39 -2.24 -8.69 6.18
N LEU A 40 -2.47 -9.44 5.10
CA LEU A 40 -1.45 -10.12 4.32
C LEU A 40 -0.90 -9.17 3.24
N ILE A 41 0.34 -9.43 2.81
CA ILE A 41 0.92 -8.82 1.62
C ILE A 41 0.81 -9.83 0.48
N ALA A 42 0.25 -9.43 -0.65
CA ALA A 42 0.09 -10.25 -1.85
C ALA A 42 0.55 -9.51 -3.11
N ASN A 43 0.76 -10.24 -4.20
CA ASN A 43 1.09 -9.67 -5.52
C ASN A 43 2.27 -8.69 -5.51
N LYS A 44 3.27 -8.94 -4.64
CA LYS A 44 4.46 -8.10 -4.57
C LYS A 44 5.25 -8.22 -5.88
N SER A 45 5.57 -7.08 -6.49
CA SER A 45 6.42 -6.99 -7.66
C SER A 45 7.41 -5.84 -7.52
N MET A 46 8.54 -5.95 -8.21
CA MET A 46 9.60 -4.95 -8.25
C MET A 46 9.98 -4.74 -9.71
N LYS A 47 10.15 -3.48 -10.09
CA LYS A 47 10.57 -3.07 -11.42
C LYS A 47 11.69 -2.05 -11.29
N GLU A 48 12.63 -2.10 -12.22
CA GLU A 48 13.68 -1.11 -12.37
C GLU A 48 13.42 -0.37 -13.69
N GLU A 49 13.16 0.93 -13.62
CA GLU A 49 12.93 1.79 -14.78
C GLU A 49 13.77 3.06 -14.62
N ASP A 50 14.64 3.36 -15.60
CA ASP A 50 15.45 4.58 -15.66
C ASP A 50 16.28 4.92 -14.40
N GLY A 51 16.75 3.91 -13.67
CA GLY A 51 17.51 4.09 -12.42
C GLY A 51 16.65 4.26 -11.16
N GLU A 52 15.34 4.08 -11.30
CA GLU A 52 14.37 4.04 -10.22
C GLU A 52 13.88 2.60 -9.98
N GLU A 53 13.81 2.19 -8.72
CA GLU A 53 13.21 0.94 -8.27
C GLU A 53 11.76 1.20 -7.84
N ILE A 54 10.80 0.63 -8.55
CA ILE A 54 9.37 0.71 -8.24
C ILE A 54 8.94 -0.62 -7.61
N VAL A 55 8.41 -0.56 -6.40
CA VAL A 55 7.88 -1.74 -5.71
C VAL A 55 6.38 -1.57 -5.51
N THR A 56 5.63 -2.59 -5.92
CA THR A 56 4.17 -2.64 -5.75
C THR A 56 3.75 -3.87 -4.97
N TYR A 57 2.68 -3.78 -4.18
CA TYR A 57 2.06 -4.92 -3.50
C TYR A 57 0.64 -4.62 -3.04
N ASP A 58 -0.15 -5.65 -2.76
CA ASP A 58 -1.52 -5.53 -2.26
C ASP A 58 -1.59 -5.85 -0.75
N HIS A 59 -2.33 -5.03 -0.01
CA HIS A 59 -2.77 -5.30 1.35
C HIS A 59 -4.09 -6.06 1.32
N VAL A 60 -4.09 -7.29 1.83
CA VAL A 60 -5.20 -8.23 1.70
C VAL A 60 -5.72 -8.62 3.09
N CYS A 61 -7.03 -8.61 3.30
CA CYS A 61 -7.62 -9.11 4.54
C CYS A 61 -7.32 -10.60 4.71
N LYS A 62 -6.71 -11.01 5.82
CA LYS A 62 -6.40 -12.41 6.11
C LYS A 62 -7.63 -13.32 6.14
N ASN A 63 -8.81 -12.77 6.44
CA ASN A 63 -10.02 -13.56 6.66
C ASN A 63 -10.80 -13.84 5.38
N CYS A 64 -11.00 -12.83 4.53
CA CYS A 64 -11.83 -12.93 3.33
C CYS A 64 -11.06 -12.68 2.03
N HIS A 65 -9.76 -12.44 2.11
CA HIS A 65 -8.91 -12.08 0.97
C HIS A 65 -9.34 -10.83 0.20
N HIS A 66 -10.13 -9.96 0.83
CA HIS A 66 -10.48 -8.65 0.28
C HIS A 66 -9.23 -7.77 0.15
N ILE A 67 -9.03 -7.17 -1.03
CA ILE A 67 -7.95 -6.20 -1.28
C ILE A 67 -8.33 -4.87 -0.63
N VAL A 68 -7.71 -4.58 0.52
CA VAL A 68 -7.94 -3.35 1.31
C VAL A 68 -7.25 -2.14 0.66
N ALA A 69 -6.04 -2.34 0.16
CA ALA A 69 -5.26 -1.27 -0.46
C ALA A 69 -4.21 -1.84 -1.42
N ARG A 70 -3.85 -1.08 -2.45
CA ARG A 70 -2.67 -1.31 -3.28
C ARG A 70 -1.59 -0.31 -2.88
N HIS A 71 -0.38 -0.81 -2.74
CA HIS A 71 0.82 -0.08 -2.37
C HIS A 71 1.70 0.05 -3.60
N GLU A 72 2.25 1.23 -3.77
CA GLU A 72 3.31 1.53 -4.72
C GLU A 72 4.28 2.49 -4.02
N TYR A 73 5.57 2.22 -4.13
CA TYR A 73 6.62 3.16 -3.75
C TYR A 73 7.75 3.09 -4.74
N THR A 74 8.37 4.25 -4.98
CA THR A 74 9.52 4.39 -5.85
C THR A 74 10.74 4.78 -5.02
N PHE A 75 11.88 4.18 -5.34
CA PHE A 75 13.17 4.41 -4.71
C PHE A 75 14.17 4.80 -5.79
N SER A 76 14.90 5.90 -5.60
CA SER A 76 15.97 6.31 -6.53
C SER A 76 17.21 6.75 -5.76
N VAL A 77 18.38 6.46 -6.34
CA VAL A 77 19.68 6.84 -5.77
C VAL A 77 20.26 7.95 -6.61
N MET A 78 20.45 9.14 -6.04
CA MET A 78 21.09 10.27 -6.72
C MET A 78 22.47 10.51 -6.12
N ASP A 79 23.51 10.18 -6.91
CA ASP A 79 24.95 10.53 -6.86
C ASP A 79 25.73 10.50 -5.53
N ASP A 80 25.10 10.43 -4.36
CA ASP A 80 25.67 10.19 -3.01
C ASP A 80 24.58 10.15 -1.91
N TYR A 81 23.30 10.32 -2.26
CA TYR A 81 22.15 10.31 -1.35
C TYR A 81 21.05 9.36 -1.87
N GLN A 82 20.55 8.50 -1.00
CA GLN A 82 19.33 7.72 -1.27
C GLN A 82 18.13 8.67 -1.12
N VAL A 83 17.51 9.05 -2.24
CA VAL A 83 16.37 9.96 -2.22
C VAL A 83 15.10 9.15 -2.44
N LEU A 84 14.33 8.97 -1.37
CA LEU A 84 13.07 8.24 -1.40
C LEU A 84 11.99 9.15 -2.02
N PHE A 85 12.03 9.31 -3.35
CA PHE A 85 11.13 10.19 -4.10
C PHE A 85 9.77 9.50 -4.30
N SER A 86 8.78 10.05 -3.63
CA SER A 86 7.35 9.76 -3.82
C SER A 86 6.89 8.38 -3.30
N LEU A 87 6.26 8.43 -2.12
CA LEU A 87 5.28 7.44 -1.72
C LEU A 87 3.97 7.75 -2.47
N THR A 88 3.97 7.56 -3.78
CA THR A 88 2.73 7.71 -4.54
C THR A 88 1.90 6.47 -4.25
N MET A 89 0.98 6.57 -3.29
CA MET A 89 -0.11 5.60 -3.17
C MET A 89 -1.00 5.74 -4.42
N THR A 90 -0.51 5.25 -5.56
CA THR A 90 -1.20 5.32 -6.84
C THR A 90 -2.37 4.36 -6.77
N PHE A 91 -3.56 4.89 -6.44
CA PHE A 91 -4.78 4.11 -6.61
C PHE A 91 -5.22 4.24 -8.04
N LEU A 92 -5.09 3.13 -8.77
CA LEU A 92 -6.09 2.82 -9.79
C LEU A 92 -7.43 2.70 -9.06
N ARG A 93 -8.30 3.69 -9.27
CA ARG A 93 -9.73 3.54 -9.03
C ARG A 93 -10.23 2.35 -9.83
N TYR A 94 -10.39 1.21 -9.17
CA TYR A 94 -11.38 0.21 -9.57
C TYR A 94 -12.08 -0.28 -8.31
N GLY A 95 -13.05 0.51 -7.87
CA GLY A 95 -14.20 -0.03 -7.17
C GLY A 95 -15.34 -0.13 -8.17
N VAL A 96 -15.70 -1.35 -8.57
CA VAL A 96 -17.10 -1.84 -8.56
C VAL A 96 -17.02 -3.35 -8.33
N GLN A 97 -17.77 -3.81 -7.33
CA GLN A 97 -17.99 -5.19 -6.94
C GLN A 97 -18.67 -6.00 -8.08
N ASN A 98 -18.32 -7.27 -8.19
CA ASN A 98 -19.27 -8.37 -8.34
C ASN A 98 -18.74 -9.57 -7.57
#